data_AF-A0A0F9LUG7-F1
#
_entry.id   AF-A0A0F9LUG7-F1
#
_cell.length_a   1.000
_cell.length_b   1.000
_cell.length_c   1.000
_cell.angle_alpha   90.00
_cell.angle_beta   90.00
_cell.angle_gamma   90.00
#
_symmetry.space_group_name_H-M   'P 1'
#
loop_
_entity.id
_entity.type
_entity.pdbx_description
1 polymer ?
#
loop_
_entity_poly.entity_id
_entity_poly.type
_entity_poly.pdbx_seq_one_letter_code
_entity_poly.pdbx_strand_id
1 'polypeptide(L)' 'MQKLEQLLADLEKQRFYGSVEVKFESGRVVLVRKTETIKVVHHPGTGGKDNGRD' A
#
# COMPACT_ATOMS: atom_id res chain seq x y z
N MET A 1 1.16 25.23 2.49
CA MET A 1 0.82 23.97 1.77
C MET A 1 1.98 22.99 1.67
N GLN A 2 3.22 23.43 1.47
CA GLN A 2 4.41 22.59 1.25
C GLN A 2 4.60 21.36 2.16
N LYS A 3 4.27 21.43 3.47
CA LYS A 3 4.47 20.29 4.39
C LYS A 3 3.54 19.11 4.13
N LEU A 4 2.32 19.37 3.65
CA LEU A 4 1.36 18.31 3.33
C LEU A 4 1.75 17.62 2.03
N GLU A 5 2.15 18.39 1.02
CA GLU A 5 2.64 17.87 -0.26
C GLU A 5 3.86 16.98 -0.07
N GLN A 6 4.79 17.39 0.81
CA GLN A 6 5.95 16.58 1.16
C GLN A 6 5.55 15.25 1.82
N LEU A 7 4.62 15.27 2.77
CA LEU A 7 4.11 14.06 3.42
C LEU A 7 3.47 13.11 2.41
N LEU A 8 2.65 13.62 1.49
CA LEU A 8 2.01 12.81 0.44
C LEU A 8 3.05 12.19 -0.49
N ALA A 9 4.05 12.97 -0.93
CA ALA A 9 5.14 12.49 -1.76
C ALA A 9 5.98 11.40 -1.07
N ASP A 10 6.20 11.52 0.24
CA ASP A 10 6.94 10.52 1.01
C ASP A 10 6.12 9.23 1.18
N LEU A 11 4.80 9.33 1.37
CA LEU A 11 3.90 8.17 1.43
C LEU A 11 3.85 7.41 0.10
N GLU A 12 3.79 8.14 -1.02
CA GLU A 12 3.83 7.57 -2.36
C GLU A 12 5.14 6.81 -2.61
N LYS A 13 6.30 7.43 -2.30
CA LYS A 13 7.62 6.80 -2.43
C LYS A 13 7.77 5.52 -1.60
N GLN A 14 7.13 5.46 -0.44
CA GLN A 14 7.16 4.29 0.43
C GLN A 14 6.29 3.13 -0.09
N ARG A 15 5.60 3.30 -1.23
CA ARG A 15 4.58 2.36 -1.72
C ARG A 15 3.59 2.07 -0.59
N PHE A 16 3.16 3.12 0.10
CA PHE A 16 2.22 2.97 1.20
C PHE A 16 0.86 2.53 0.65
N TYR A 17 0.42 1.35 1.06
CA TYR A 17 -0.91 0.83 0.81
C TYR A 17 -1.67 0.88 2.13
N GLY A 18 -2.72 1.69 2.21
CA GLY A 18 -3.48 1.92 3.44
C GLY A 18 -4.15 3.29 3.48
N SER A 19 -4.50 3.75 4.68
CA SER A 19 -5.21 5.03 4.89
C SER A 19 -4.51 5.95 5.89
N VAL A 20 -4.66 7.25 5.70
CA VAL A 20 -4.20 8.30 6.62
C VAL A 20 -5.41 9.10 7.08
N GLU A 21 -5.58 9.23 8.39
CA GLU A 21 -6.68 9.97 9.02
C GLU A 21 -6.14 11.13 9.85
N VAL A 22 -6.78 12.30 9.73
CA VAL A 22 -6.52 13.44 10.61
C VAL A 22 -7.60 13.47 11.68
N LYS A 23 -7.21 13.50 12.96
CA LYS A 23 -8.15 13.59 14.09
C LYS A 23 -7.78 14.73 15.01
N PHE A 24 -8.78 15.20 15.77
CA PHE A 24 -8.57 16.14 16.86
C PHE A 24 -8.89 15.43 18.17
N GLU A 25 -7.85 15.18 18.96
CA GLU A 25 -7.94 14.42 20.21
C GLU A 25 -7.24 15.18 21.33
N SER A 26 -7.90 15.31 22.48
CA SER A 26 -7.35 15.99 23.68
C SER A 26 -6.75 17.38 23.42
N GLY A 27 -7.38 18.16 22.53
CA GLY A 27 -6.93 19.51 22.19
C GLY A 27 -5.77 19.56 21.20
N ARG A 28 -5.40 18.45 20.54
CA ARG A 28 -4.29 18.37 19.59
C ARG A 28 -4.74 17.72 18.28
N VAL A 29 -4.14 18.16 17.17
CA VAL A 29 -4.28 17.51 15.87
C VAL A 29 -3.33 16.32 15.82
N VAL A 30 -3.85 15.13 15.53
CA VAL A 30 -3.08 13.89 15.40
C VAL A 30 -3.26 13.29 14.01
N LEU A 31 -2.20 12.68 13.49
CA LEU A 31 -2.19 11.95 12.23
C LEU A 31 -2.13 10.46 12.51
N VAL A 32 -3.14 9.70 12.08
CA VAL A 32 -3.22 8.25 12.23
C VAL A 32 -2.91 7.61 10.88
N ARG A 33 -1.88 6.75 10.84
CA ARG A 33 -1.51 5.98 9.65
C ARG A 33 -1.91 4.52 9.85
N LYS A 34 -2.78 4.01 8.99
CA LYS A 34 -3.19 2.61 8.94
C LYS A 34 -2.53 1.94 7.74
N THR A 35 -1.54 1.09 7.99
CA THR A 35 -0.84 0.33 6.94
C THR A 35 -1.55 -0.99 6.67
N GLU A 36 -1.75 -1.31 5.40
CA GLU A 36 -2.23 -2.62 4.95
C GLU A 36 -1.12 -3.33 4.17
N THR A 37 -0.88 -4.60 4.49
CA THR A 37 0.06 -5.42 3.72
C THR A 37 -0.70 -6.12 2.61
N ILE A 38 -0.47 -5.70 1.36
CA ILE A 38 -0.94 -6.45 0.20
C ILE A 38 -0.07 -7.71 0.08
N LYS A 39 -0.61 -8.87 0.42
CA LYS A 39 0.03 -10.14 0.09
C LYS A 39 -0.11 -10.36 -1.40
N VAL A 40 1.00 -10.38 -2.12
CA VAL A 40 0.99 -10.77 -3.53
C VAL A 40 0.58 -12.23 -3.59
N VAL A 41 -0.63 -12.49 -4.09
CA VAL A 41 -1.09 -13.85 -4.35
C VAL A 41 -0.30 -14.33 -5.57
N HIS A 42 0.73 -15.13 -5.33
CA HIS A 42 1.44 -15.79 -6.42
C HIS A 42 0.45 -16.79 -7.03
N HIS A 43 -0.12 -16.48 -8.20
CA HIS A 43 -0.84 -17.48 -8.97
C HIS A 43 0.21 -18.47 -9.50
N PRO A 44 0.24 -19.73 -9.03
CA PRO A 44 1.08 -20.73 -9.64
C PRO A 44 0.64 -20.90 -11.09
N GLY A 45 1.62 -20.90 -11.99
CA GLY A 45 1.43 -20.61 -13.40
C GLY A 45 0.41 -21.48 -14.13
N THR A 46 -0.10 -20.90 -15.22
CA THR A 46 -0.40 -21.62 -16.45
C THR A 46 0.88 -22.31 -16.94
N GLY A 47 1.21 -23.46 -16.34
CA GLY A 47 2.16 -24.40 -16.88
C GLY A 47 1.58 -24.94 -18.19
N GLY A 48 2.19 -24.58 -19.31
CA GLY A 48 1.85 -25.12 -20.62
C GLY A 48 1.85 -26.64 -20.56
N LYS A 49 0.73 -27.25 -20.98
CA LYS A 49 0.72 -28.65 -21.39
C LYS A 49 1.57 -28.74 -22.66
N ASP A 50 2.84 -29.05 -22.50
CA ASP A 50 3.67 -29.49 -23.60
C ASP A 50 3.22 -30.91 -23.99
N ASN A 51 2.83 -31.06 -25.25
CA ASN A 51 2.28 -32.30 -25.82
C ASN A 51 3.38 -33.37 -25.88
N GLY A 52 3.26 -34.39 -25.03
CA GLY A 52 3.94 -35.68 -25.22
C GLY A 52 3.26 -36.44 -26.36
N ARG A 53 4.01 -36.61 -27.45
CA ARG A 53 3.68 -37.35 -28.66
C ARG A 53 4.17 -38.79 -28.45
N ASP A 54 3.25 -39.74 -28.36
CA ASP A 54 3.52 -41.19 -28.52
C ASP A 54 2.88 -41.67 -29.83
#